data_AF-A0A2V9VY91-F1
#
_entry.id   AF-A0A2V9VY91-F1
#
_cell.length_a   1.000
_cell.length_b   1.000
_cell.length_c   1.000
_cell.angle_alpha   90.00
_cell.angle_beta   90.00
_cell.angle_gamma   90.00
#
_symmetry.space_group_name_H-M   'P 1'
#
loop_
_entity.id
_entity.type
_entity.pdbx_description
1 polymer ?
#
loop_
_entity_poly.entity_id
_entity_poly.type
_entity_poly.pdbx_seq_one_letter_code
_entity_poly.pdbx_strand_id
1 'polypeptide(L)' 'MKIGFSLPNIGPIGTREAISKVAQRAEALGYSSLWTIERLLWPVKLQKPYPGTPDGHLPEV' A
#
# COMPACT_ATOMS: atom_id res chain seq x y z
N MET A 1 -26.16 7.22 0.46
CA MET A 1 -24.90 7.60 -0.21
C MET A 1 -23.89 6.47 -0.01
N LYS A 2 -23.16 6.05 -1.04
CA LYS A 2 -22.13 5.00 -0.93
C LYS A 2 -20.75 5.64 -0.73
N ILE A 3 -20.05 5.28 0.34
CA ILE A 3 -18.73 5.84 0.69
C ILE A 3 -17.73 4.69 0.83
N GLY A 4 -16.53 4.86 0.30
CA GLY A 4 -15.44 3.91 0.41
C GLY A 4 -14.08 4.60 0.49
N PHE A 5 -13.02 3.85 0.80
CA PHE A 5 -11.66 4.38 0.93
C PHE A 5 -10.58 3.32 0.65
N SER A 6 -9.32 3.75 0.50
CA SER A 6 -8.18 2.87 0.26
C SER A 6 -7.62 2.29 1.54
N LEU A 7 -7.30 0.99 1.54
CA LEU A 7 -6.62 0.31 2.62
C LEU A 7 -5.20 0.86 2.83
N PRO A 8 -4.68 0.85 4.07
CA PRO A 8 -3.34 1.33 4.36
C PRO A 8 -2.28 0.28 4.00
N ASN A 9 -2.24 -0.18 2.74
CA ASN A 9 -1.35 -1.24 2.29
C ASN A 9 0.01 -0.72 1.76
N ILE A 10 0.41 0.49 2.17
CA ILE A 10 1.66 1.17 1.77
C ILE A 10 2.44 1.58 3.03
N GLY A 11 3.76 1.38 2.99
CA GLY A 11 4.66 1.82 4.05
C GLY A 11 4.64 0.91 5.28
N PRO A 12 5.22 1.36 6.41
CA PRO A 12 5.38 0.54 7.61
C PRO A 12 4.08 0.01 8.22
N ILE A 13 2.94 0.65 7.93
CA ILE A 13 1.61 0.24 8.39
C ILE A 13 0.92 -0.77 7.48
N GLY A 14 1.53 -1.10 6.33
CA GLY A 14 1.02 -2.05 5.34
C GLY A 14 1.14 -3.52 5.73
N THR A 15 0.99 -3.85 7.00
CA THR A 15 1.04 -5.24 7.48
C THR A 15 -0.28 -5.97 7.25
N ARG A 16 -0.22 -7.29 7.19
CA ARG A 16 -1.41 -8.16 7.04
C ARG A 16 -2.43 -7.90 8.15
N GLU A 17 -1.95 -7.73 9.38
CA GLU A 17 -2.76 -7.53 10.59
C GLU A 17 -3.45 -6.17 10.56
N ALA A 18 -2.72 -5.11 10.20
CA ALA A 18 -3.27 -3.75 10.11
C ALA A 18 -4.34 -3.66 9.02
N ILE A 19 -4.07 -4.21 7.84
CA ILE A 19 -5.02 -4.24 6.72
C ILE A 19 -6.29 -4.99 7.12
N SER A 20 -6.14 -6.18 7.72
CA SER A 20 -7.30 -7.01 8.15
C SER A 20 -8.14 -6.28 9.20
N LYS A 21 -7.50 -5.63 10.18
CA LYS A 21 -8.19 -4.87 11.23
C LYS A 21 -8.98 -3.69 10.67
N VAL A 22 -8.39 -2.93 9.73
CA VAL A 22 -9.06 -1.79 9.10
C VAL A 22 -10.24 -2.24 8.23
N ALA A 23 -10.06 -3.31 7.45
CA ALA A 23 -11.11 -3.85 6.59
C ALA A 23 -12.35 -4.27 7.41
N GLN A 24 -12.16 -5.07 8.46
CA GLN A 24 -13.24 -5.50 9.35
C GLN A 24 -13.93 -4.33 10.05
N ARG A 25 -13.15 -3.32 10.49
CA ARG A 25 -13.73 -2.13 11.13
C ARG A 25 -14.54 -1.30 10.14
N ALA A 26 -14.10 -1.18 8.90
CA ALA A 26 -14.81 -0.46 7.85
C ALA A 26 -16.16 -1.12 7.51
N GLU A 27 -16.19 -2.45 7.42
CA GLU A 27 -17.43 -3.21 7.23
C GLU A 27 -18.40 -2.97 8.39
N ALA A 28 -17.93 -3.09 9.64
CA ALA A 28 -18.74 -2.84 10.84
C ALA A 28 -19.30 -1.40 10.93
N LEU A 29 -18.62 -0.43 10.29
CA LEU A 29 -19.04 0.98 10.23
C LEU A 29 -19.95 1.29 9.02
N GLY A 30 -20.21 0.31 8.14
CA GLY A 30 -21.10 0.46 6.99
C GLY A 30 -20.47 1.12 5.76
N TYR A 31 -19.14 1.13 5.65
CA TYR A 31 -18.48 1.56 4.41
C TYR A 31 -18.84 0.62 3.26
N SER A 32 -19.12 1.20 2.09
CA SER A 32 -19.68 0.49 0.94
C SER A 32 -18.63 -0.19 0.07
N SER A 33 -17.37 0.27 0.12
CA SER A 33 -16.29 -0.32 -0.65
C SER A 33 -14.92 -0.02 -0.04
N LEU A 34 -13.98 -0.93 -0.29
CA LEU A 34 -12.57 -0.81 0.05
C LEU A 34 -11.75 -0.98 -1.21
N TRP A 35 -10.66 -0.22 -1.31
CA TRP A 35 -9.76 -0.24 -2.45
C TRP A 35 -8.34 -0.56 -2.00
N THR A 36 -7.58 -1.28 -2.82
CA THR A 36 -6.15 -1.52 -2.59
C THR A 36 -5.40 -1.10 -3.84
N ILE A 37 -4.13 -0.72 -3.67
CA ILE A 37 -3.23 -0.60 -4.81
C ILE A 37 -2.56 -1.93 -5.10
N GLU A 38 -2.22 -2.16 -6.37
CA GLU A 38 -1.22 -3.14 -6.76
C GLU A 38 0.16 -2.51 -6.64
N ARG A 39 1.06 -3.15 -5.90
CA ARG A 39 2.45 -2.72 -5.82
C ARG A 39 3.27 -3.58 -6.76
N LEU A 40 3.82 -2.96 -7.81
CA LEU A 40 4.87 -3.58 -8.61
C LEU A 40 6.08 -3.84 -7.69
N LEU A 41 6.53 -5.08 -7.63
CA LEU A 41 7.67 -5.45 -6.79
C LEU A 41 8.96 -4.85 -7.33
N TRP A 42 9.80 -4.35 -6.42
CA TRP A 42 11.15 -3.92 -6.76
C TRP A 42 12.06 -5.16 -6.94
N PRO A 43 12.87 -5.24 -8.01
CA PRO A 43 13.74 -6.39 -8.23
C PRO A 43 14.79 -6.51 -7.13
N VAL A 44 14.97 -7.73 -6.63
CA VAL A 44 16.01 -8.05 -5.63
C VAL A 44 17.41 -7.80 -6.19
N LYS A 45 17.62 -8.07 -7.49
CA LYS A 45 18.86 -7.78 -8.21
C LYS A 45 18.63 -6.67 -9.24
N LEU A 46 19.04 -5.46 -8.87
CA LEU A 46 18.87 -4.28 -9.72
C LEU A 46 19.61 -4.44 -11.06
N GLN A 47 18.89 -4.20 -12.17
CA GLN A 47 19.48 -4.17 -13.52
C GLN A 47 19.71 -2.74 -14.03
N LYS A 48 18.92 -1.78 -13.53
CA LYS A 48 18.99 -0.35 -13.89
C LYS A 48 18.76 0.52 -12.66
N PRO A 49 19.49 1.63 -12.48
CA PRO A 49 19.27 2.58 -11.39
C PRO A 49 17.81 3.07 -11.30
N TYR A 50 17.32 3.33 -10.09
CA TYR A 50 16.02 3.97 -9.90
C TYR A 50 16.04 5.39 -10.47
N PRO A 51 15.09 5.76 -11.35
CA PRO A 51 15.09 7.07 -11.97
C PRO A 51 15.05 8.21 -10.95
N GLY A 52 15.89 9.22 -11.15
CA GLY A 52 15.86 10.45 -10.34
C GLY A 52 16.57 10.38 -8.99
N THR A 53 17.32 9.31 -8.71
CA THR A 53 18.12 9.18 -7.47
C THR A 53 19.62 9.16 -7.78
N PRO A 54 20.46 9.95 -7.08
CA PRO A 54 21.90 10.02 -7.37
C PRO A 54 22.64 8.69 -7.18
N ASP A 55 22.21 7.89 -6.21
CA ASP A 55 22.75 6.57 -5.88
C ASP A 55 22.02 5.42 -6.61
N GLY A 56 20.95 5.72 -7.34
CA GLY A 56 20.15 4.74 -8.06
C GLY A 56 19.30 3.83 -7.19
N HIS A 57 19.15 4.12 -5.89
CA HIS A 57 18.33 3.35 -4.97
C HIS A 57 16.92 3.90 -4.88
N LEU A 58 15.94 3.02 -4.69
CA LEU A 58 14.57 3.45 -4.38
C LEU A 58 14.60 4.24 -3.06
N PRO A 59 14.06 5.47 -2.99
CA PRO A 59 14.00 6.23 -1.76
C PRO A 59 13.23 5.48 -0.68
N GLU A 60 13.75 5.52 0.55
CA GLU A 60 13.00 5.04 1.71
C GLU A 60 11.79 5.96 1.95
N VAL A 61 10.66 5.36 2.33
CA VAL A 61 9.38 6.04 2.59
C VAL A 61 9.15 6.16 4.08
#